data_AF-A0A7W8E183-F1
#
_entry.id   AF-A0A7W8E183-F1
#
_cell.length_a   1.000
_cell.length_b   1.000
_cell.length_c   1.000
_cell.angle_alpha   90.00
_cell.angle_beta   90.00
_cell.angle_gamma   90.00
#
_symmetry.space_group_name_H-M   'P 1'
#
loop_
_entity.id
_entity.type
_entity.pdbx_description
1 polymer ?
#
loop_
_entity_poly.entity_id
_entity_poly.type
_entity_poly.pdbx_seq_one_letter_code
_entity_poly.pdbx_strand_id
1 'polypeptide(L)'
;MRAHQIMTKQVVTVSPDASIVDAANIMLSQHVSGLPVVNAAGELIGIISEGDFIRRAEIGTERKRGRWLRLLLGPGQSASDFVHEHGRKVGEIMTTHPHTVSAEATVAEIVKAMEKHHVKRLPVMQNGHMVGIVTRKNLLQAVANLARDVPAPSEADDQIRTRVTTAIEHNDWRPFGLSVIVRDGVVHLSGVITEERSRKAAIVAAENVCGVKEVHDHLCWVDTMSGFYLNSPEDDQISKAG
;
A
#
# COMPACT_ATOMS: atom_id res chain seq x y z
N MET A 1 -14.11 2.64 7.11
CA MET A 1 -13.34 1.78 8.04
C MET A 1 -12.52 2.62 9.01
N ARG A 2 -12.41 2.17 10.26
CA ARG A 2 -11.64 2.79 11.36
C ARG A 2 -10.52 1.87 11.85
N ALA A 3 -9.56 2.40 12.61
CA ALA A 3 -8.39 1.70 13.11
C ALA A 3 -8.76 0.41 13.86
N HIS A 4 -9.73 0.47 14.77
CA HIS A 4 -10.18 -0.69 15.56
C HIS A 4 -10.73 -1.86 14.72
N GLN A 5 -11.13 -1.61 13.48
CA GLN A 5 -11.65 -2.62 12.55
C GLN A 5 -10.54 -3.33 11.75
N ILE A 6 -9.39 -2.70 11.58
CA ILE A 6 -8.29 -3.22 10.73
C ILE A 6 -7.01 -3.54 11.51
N MET A 7 -6.87 -3.04 12.73
CA MET A 7 -5.66 -3.22 13.54
C MET A 7 -5.46 -4.68 13.96
N THR A 8 -4.20 -5.06 14.16
CA THR A 8 -3.85 -6.28 14.87
C THR A 8 -3.99 -6.02 16.38
N LYS A 9 -4.86 -6.78 17.06
CA LYS A 9 -5.13 -6.63 18.51
C LYS A 9 -4.16 -7.38 19.40
N GLN A 10 -3.79 -8.60 19.03
CA GLN A 10 -2.78 -9.38 19.74
C GLN A 10 -1.39 -8.90 19.30
N VAL A 11 -0.91 -7.86 19.97
CA VAL A 11 0.39 -7.26 19.64
C VAL A 11 1.44 -7.86 20.56
N VAL A 12 2.42 -8.53 19.97
CA VAL A 12 3.61 -8.97 20.70
C VAL A 12 4.47 -7.75 21.00
N THR A 13 4.80 -7.54 22.27
CA THR A 13 5.61 -6.42 22.75
C THR A 13 6.95 -6.89 23.27
N VAL A 14 7.88 -5.96 23.49
CA VAL A 14 9.19 -6.24 24.06
C VAL A 14 9.54 -5.24 25.16
N SER A 15 10.33 -5.66 26.14
CA SER A 15 10.86 -4.78 27.20
C SER A 15 12.01 -3.93 26.67
N PRO A 16 12.18 -2.67 27.14
CA PRO A 16 13.38 -1.87 26.82
C PRO A 16 14.68 -2.54 27.29
N ASP A 17 14.63 -3.39 28.33
CA ASP A 17 15.80 -4.09 28.85
C ASP A 17 16.16 -5.38 28.10
N ALA A 18 15.28 -5.84 27.20
CA ALA A 18 15.54 -7.03 26.41
C ALA A 18 16.75 -6.82 25.50
N SER A 19 17.46 -7.90 25.18
CA SER A 19 18.55 -7.84 24.21
C SER A 19 17.98 -7.63 22.80
N ILE A 20 18.77 -7.00 21.94
CA ILE A 20 18.46 -6.88 20.52
C ILE A 20 18.27 -8.25 19.85
N VAL A 21 18.99 -9.27 20.32
CA VAL A 21 18.94 -10.64 19.78
C VAL A 21 17.59 -11.27 20.11
N ASP A 22 17.12 -11.09 21.34
CA ASP A 22 15.80 -11.56 21.76
C ASP A 22 14.70 -10.86 20.95
N ALA A 23 14.79 -9.54 20.78
CA ALA A 23 13.85 -8.78 19.96
C ALA A 23 13.83 -9.27 18.50
N ALA A 24 14.99 -9.50 17.89
CA ALA A 24 15.09 -10.06 16.55
C ALA A 24 14.49 -11.47 16.45
N ASN A 25 14.76 -12.35 17.42
CA ASN A 25 14.20 -13.70 17.49
C ASN A 25 12.68 -13.68 17.64
N ILE A 26 12.13 -12.78 18.45
CA ILE A 26 10.68 -12.56 18.57
C ILE A 26 10.12 -12.13 17.21
N MET A 27 10.74 -11.16 16.53
CA MET A 27 10.29 -10.69 15.22
C MET A 27 10.28 -11.79 14.16
N LEU A 28 11.33 -12.60 14.11
CA LEU A 28 11.46 -13.73 13.18
C LEU A 28 10.42 -14.82 13.47
N SER A 29 10.29 -15.24 14.73
CA SER A 29 9.34 -16.30 15.12
C SER A 29 7.88 -15.89 14.90
N GLN A 30 7.55 -14.64 15.20
CA GLN A 30 6.20 -14.10 15.05
C GLN A 30 5.91 -13.56 13.64
N HIS A 31 6.91 -13.60 12.74
CA HIS A 31 6.81 -13.07 11.38
C HIS A 31 6.33 -11.61 11.34
N VAL A 32 6.84 -10.79 12.25
CA VAL A 32 6.52 -9.37 12.38
C VAL A 32 7.73 -8.50 12.09
N SER A 33 7.52 -7.37 11.43
CA SER A 33 8.60 -6.44 11.05
C SER A 33 8.96 -5.43 12.14
N GLY A 34 8.35 -5.54 13.31
CA GLY A 34 8.79 -4.88 14.54
C GLY A 34 7.79 -4.95 15.67
N LEU A 35 8.22 -4.40 16.80
CA LEU A 35 7.61 -4.61 18.12
C LEU A 35 7.42 -3.26 18.82
N PRO A 36 6.24 -3.00 19.41
CA PRO A 36 6.12 -1.95 20.39
C PRO A 36 6.95 -2.29 21.64
N VAL A 37 7.61 -1.28 22.18
CA VAL A 37 8.40 -1.39 23.39
C VAL A 37 7.57 -0.86 24.56
N VAL A 38 7.35 -1.71 25.56
CA VAL A 38 6.53 -1.40 26.74
C VAL A 38 7.37 -1.46 28.01
N ASN A 39 7.11 -0.55 28.94
CA ASN A 39 7.76 -0.57 30.26
C ASN A 39 7.11 -1.61 31.19
N ALA A 40 7.62 -1.74 32.42
CA ALA A 40 7.09 -2.66 33.43
C ALA A 40 5.63 -2.36 33.85
N ALA A 41 5.16 -1.12 33.66
CA ALA A 41 3.77 -0.73 33.90
C ALA A 41 2.85 -1.02 32.70
N GLY A 42 3.39 -1.58 31.61
CA GLY A 42 2.65 -1.88 30.38
C GLY A 42 2.42 -0.66 29.47
N GLU A 43 3.09 0.46 29.74
CA GLU A 43 2.97 1.68 28.95
C GLU A 43 3.87 1.62 27.71
N LEU A 44 3.37 2.10 26.59
CA LEU A 44 4.12 2.21 25.34
C LEU A 44 5.15 3.34 25.43
N ILE A 45 6.43 2.98 25.41
CA ILE A 45 7.54 3.94 25.53
C ILE A 45 8.37 4.05 24.25
N GLY A 46 8.23 3.10 23.33
CA GLY A 46 9.04 3.05 22.13
C GLY A 46 8.52 2.10 21.06
N ILE A 47 9.21 2.08 19.94
CA ILE A 47 9.03 1.07 18.90
C ILE A 47 10.39 0.66 18.33
N ILE A 48 10.54 -0.63 18.06
CA ILE A 48 11.69 -1.18 17.35
C ILE A 48 11.23 -1.87 16.06
N SER A 49 12.01 -1.76 14.99
CA SER A 49 11.68 -2.20 13.65
C SER A 49 12.87 -2.85 12.96
N GLU A 50 12.62 -3.60 11.88
CA GLU A 50 13.69 -4.13 11.00
C GLU A 50 14.67 -3.03 10.57
N GLY A 51 14.19 -1.80 10.37
CA GLY A 51 15.04 -0.66 10.00
C GLY A 51 16.14 -0.34 11.02
N ASP A 52 15.87 -0.60 12.30
CA ASP A 52 16.80 -0.39 13.41
C ASP A 52 17.87 -1.50 13.48
N PHE A 53 17.59 -2.67 12.90
CA PHE A 53 18.57 -3.77 12.79
C PHE A 53 19.45 -3.68 11.53
N ILE A 54 19.02 -2.93 10.51
CA ILE A 54 19.73 -2.83 9.22
C ILE A 54 20.99 -1.97 9.32
N ARG A 55 21.11 -1.06 10.29
CA ARG A 55 22.24 -0.10 10.42
C ARG A 55 23.12 -0.46 11.62
N ARG A 56 23.89 -1.54 11.50
CA ARG A 56 24.63 -2.13 12.64
C ARG A 56 26.10 -2.35 12.32
N ALA A 57 26.94 -2.18 13.34
CA ALA A 57 28.37 -2.42 13.27
C ALA A 57 28.69 -3.89 12.95
N GLU A 58 27.94 -4.83 13.53
CA GLU A 58 28.21 -6.27 13.41
C GLU A 58 28.03 -6.82 11.99
N ILE A 59 27.25 -6.15 11.15
CA ILE A 59 27.02 -6.52 9.75
C ILE A 59 27.67 -5.52 8.77
N GLY A 60 28.45 -4.55 9.27
CA GLY A 60 29.21 -3.60 8.46
C GLY A 60 28.37 -2.56 7.71
N THR A 61 27.14 -2.29 8.15
CA THR A 61 26.16 -1.41 7.47
C THR A 61 26.01 -0.03 8.14
N GLU A 62 26.98 0.35 8.96
CA GLU A 62 27.04 1.64 9.65
C GLU A 62 26.84 2.83 8.71
N ARG A 63 26.24 3.91 9.21
CA ARG A 63 26.10 5.15 8.44
C ARG A 63 27.46 5.83 8.31
N LYS A 64 28.13 5.63 7.18
CA LYS A 64 29.29 6.45 6.79
C LYS A 64 28.84 7.85 6.37
N ARG A 65 28.56 8.73 7.33
CA ARG A 65 28.33 10.16 7.07
C ARG A 65 29.65 10.83 6.72
N GLY A 66 29.66 11.62 5.63
CA GLY A 66 30.85 12.38 5.22
C GLY A 66 31.33 13.33 6.32
N ARG A 67 32.65 13.54 6.44
CA ARG A 67 33.30 14.34 7.52
C ARG A 67 32.66 15.72 7.75
N TRP A 68 32.20 16.36 6.69
CA TRP A 68 31.59 17.70 6.75
C TRP A 68 30.21 17.71 7.44
N LEU A 69 29.38 16.67 7.22
CA LEU A 69 28.08 16.51 7.91
C LEU A 69 28.26 16.26 9.41
N ARG A 70 29.33 15.56 9.78
CA ARG A 70 29.68 15.27 11.17
C ARG A 70 30.10 16.53 11.94
N LEU A 71 30.75 17.46 11.25
CA LEU A 71 31.13 18.77 11.79
C LEU A 71 29.90 19.68 11.99
N LEU A 72 28.93 19.64 11.07
CA LEU A 72 27.73 20.48 11.12
C LEU A 72 26.68 20.03 12.15
N LEU A 73 26.47 18.72 12.31
CA LEU A 73 25.45 18.17 13.22
C LEU A 73 25.89 18.18 14.71
N GLY A 74 27.13 18.55 14.98
CA GLY A 74 27.70 18.60 16.33
C GLY A 74 27.98 17.23 16.95
N PRO A 75 28.65 17.19 18.11
CA PRO A 75 29.08 15.94 18.76
C PRO A 75 27.90 15.11 19.29
N GLY A 76 26.77 15.73 19.63
CA GLY A 76 25.59 15.05 20.17
C GLY A 76 24.96 14.06 19.19
N GLN A 77 24.84 14.43 17.91
CA GLN A 77 24.27 13.54 16.90
C GLN A 77 25.19 12.34 16.63
N SER A 78 26.51 12.54 16.67
CA SER A 78 27.48 11.45 16.52
C SER A 78 27.46 10.47 17.69
N ALA A 79 27.20 10.95 18.91
CA ALA A 79 27.03 10.09 20.08
C ALA A 79 25.76 9.23 20.00
N SER A 80 24.64 9.83 19.57
CA SER A 80 23.39 9.10 19.34
C SER A 80 23.52 8.04 18.24
N ASP A 81 24.22 8.37 17.13
CA ASP A 81 24.47 7.42 16.04
C ASP A 81 25.32 6.22 16.56
N PHE A 82 26.35 6.48 17.37
CA PHE A 82 27.18 5.43 17.97
C PHE A 82 26.38 4.48 18.87
N VAL A 83 25.53 5.02 19.76
CA VAL A 83 24.66 4.21 20.63
C VAL A 83 23.69 3.38 19.80
N HIS A 84 23.11 3.93 18.74
CA HIS A 84 22.22 3.18 17.87
C HIS A 84 22.94 2.04 17.11
N GLU A 85 24.16 2.30 16.64
CA GLU A 85 24.97 1.32 15.87
C GLU A 85 25.59 0.21 16.75
N HIS A 86 25.84 0.49 18.03
CA HIS A 86 26.55 -0.41 18.95
C HIS A 86 25.71 -0.90 20.13
N GLY A 87 24.49 -0.37 20.29
CA GLY A 87 23.57 -0.72 21.38
C GLY A 87 23.24 -2.21 21.38
N ARG A 88 23.15 -2.78 22.59
CA ARG A 88 22.88 -4.20 22.85
C ARG A 88 21.50 -4.44 23.44
N LYS A 89 20.86 -3.39 23.98
CA LYS A 89 19.48 -3.42 24.49
C LYS A 89 18.51 -2.73 23.54
N VAL A 90 17.25 -3.16 23.58
CA VAL A 90 16.16 -2.56 22.81
C VAL A 90 16.02 -1.07 23.12
N GLY A 91 16.04 -0.69 24.40
CA GLY A 91 15.86 0.69 24.85
C GLY A 91 16.92 1.67 24.34
N GLU A 92 18.10 1.17 23.97
CA GLU A 92 19.22 1.98 23.46
C GLU A 92 19.03 2.34 21.98
N ILE A 93 18.31 1.51 21.23
CA ILE A 93 18.19 1.65 19.77
C ILE A 93 16.76 1.92 19.29
N MET A 94 15.76 1.75 20.16
CA MET A 94 14.36 1.99 19.81
C MET A 94 14.10 3.45 19.45
N THR A 95 13.11 3.67 18.59
CA THR A 95 12.53 5.01 18.44
C THR A 95 11.66 5.30 19.66
N THR A 96 12.06 6.29 20.45
CA THR A 96 11.28 6.76 21.61
C THR A 96 10.09 7.59 21.15
N HIS A 97 8.99 7.58 21.93
CA HIS A 97 7.77 8.34 21.64
C HIS A 97 7.22 8.11 20.22
N PRO A 98 6.89 6.86 19.86
CA PRO A 98 6.40 6.55 18.53
C PRO A 98 5.11 7.30 18.22
N HIS A 99 4.93 7.73 16.97
CA HIS A 99 3.67 8.30 16.53
C HIS A 99 2.55 7.26 16.64
N THR A 100 1.43 7.66 17.25
CA THR A 100 0.27 6.79 17.49
C THR A 100 -0.98 7.36 16.86
N VAL A 101 -2.02 6.55 16.76
CA VAL A 101 -3.37 6.95 16.31
C VAL A 101 -4.43 6.47 17.28
N SER A 102 -5.59 7.14 17.29
CA SER A 102 -6.76 6.68 18.05
C SER A 102 -7.36 5.42 17.44
N ALA A 103 -7.97 4.56 18.27
CA ALA A 103 -8.78 3.43 17.84
C ALA A 103 -9.93 3.85 16.89
N GLU A 104 -10.42 5.08 17.03
CA GLU A 104 -11.50 5.64 16.20
C GLU A 104 -11.00 6.31 14.91
N ALA A 105 -9.68 6.41 14.71
CA ALA A 105 -9.10 7.05 13.53
C ALA A 105 -9.54 6.36 12.24
N THR A 106 -9.91 7.15 11.24
CA THR A 106 -10.27 6.68 9.90
C THR A 106 -9.05 6.16 9.14
N VAL A 107 -9.26 5.30 8.14
CA VAL A 107 -8.18 4.82 7.27
C VAL A 107 -7.42 5.98 6.60
N ALA A 108 -8.11 7.04 6.18
CA ALA A 108 -7.48 8.22 5.58
C ALA A 108 -6.53 8.92 6.56
N GLU A 109 -6.94 9.08 7.83
CA GLU A 109 -6.09 9.67 8.87
C GLU A 109 -4.86 8.79 9.17
N ILE A 110 -5.03 7.46 9.18
CA ILE A 110 -3.93 6.51 9.36
C ILE A 110 -2.92 6.64 8.22
N VAL A 111 -3.37 6.64 6.96
CA VAL A 111 -2.49 6.77 5.79
C VAL A 111 -1.75 8.10 5.84
N LYS A 112 -2.48 9.20 6.07
CA LYS A 112 -1.88 10.53 6.20
C LYS A 112 -0.82 10.59 7.31
N ALA A 113 -1.07 9.95 8.45
CA ALA A 113 -0.09 9.86 9.54
C ALA A 113 1.14 9.02 9.13
N MET A 114 0.95 7.88 8.48
CA MET A 114 2.06 7.05 7.98
C MET A 114 2.94 7.80 6.98
N GLU A 115 2.34 8.53 6.04
CA GLU A 115 3.05 9.33 5.04
C GLU A 115 3.77 10.51 5.66
N LYS A 116 3.07 11.32 6.46
CA LYS A 116 3.60 12.52 7.12
C LYS A 116 4.81 12.19 7.99
N HIS A 117 4.76 11.08 8.71
CA HIS A 117 5.79 10.68 9.66
C HIS A 117 6.78 9.67 9.07
N HIS A 118 6.61 9.29 7.80
CA HIS A 118 7.41 8.28 7.10
C HIS A 118 7.53 6.95 7.87
N VAL A 119 6.46 6.55 8.56
CA VAL A 119 6.42 5.32 9.36
C VAL A 119 5.59 4.24 8.67
N LYS A 120 6.02 2.98 8.83
CA LYS A 120 5.36 1.82 8.21
C LYS A 120 4.24 1.23 9.08
N ARG A 121 4.13 1.71 10.31
CA ARG A 121 3.22 1.20 11.35
C ARG A 121 2.95 2.27 12.40
N LEU A 122 1.78 2.18 13.01
CA LEU A 122 1.31 3.10 14.04
C LEU A 122 0.66 2.28 15.17
N PRO A 123 1.18 2.36 16.40
CA PRO A 123 0.46 1.87 17.57
C PRO A 123 -0.90 2.58 17.70
N VAL A 124 -1.91 1.82 18.08
CA VAL A 124 -3.28 2.31 18.25
C VAL A 124 -3.59 2.45 19.73
N MET A 125 -4.02 3.65 20.12
CA MET A 125 -4.31 4.01 21.51
C MET A 125 -5.82 4.14 21.73
N GLN A 126 -6.29 3.71 22.90
CA GLN A 126 -7.64 3.95 23.39
C GLN A 126 -7.55 4.19 24.90
N ASN A 127 -8.16 5.28 25.38
CA ASN A 127 -8.18 5.65 26.80
C ASN A 127 -6.78 5.64 27.47
N GLY A 128 -5.75 6.09 26.75
CA GLY A 128 -4.36 6.13 27.24
C GLY A 128 -3.58 4.81 27.14
N HIS A 129 -4.22 3.71 26.73
CA HIS A 129 -3.58 2.40 26.60
C HIS A 129 -3.42 1.98 25.13
N MET A 130 -2.35 1.25 24.83
CA MET A 130 -2.18 0.64 23.51
C MET A 130 -3.10 -0.57 23.38
N VAL A 131 -3.99 -0.54 22.39
CA VAL A 131 -4.98 -1.60 22.14
C VAL A 131 -4.73 -2.38 20.86
N GLY A 132 -3.75 -1.96 20.06
CA GLY A 132 -3.40 -2.63 18.82
C GLY A 132 -2.28 -1.92 18.06
N ILE A 133 -2.00 -2.43 16.86
CA ILE A 133 -1.08 -1.81 15.90
C ILE A 133 -1.69 -1.88 14.50
N VAL A 134 -1.58 -0.80 13.73
CA VAL A 134 -1.91 -0.78 12.30
C VAL A 134 -0.62 -0.72 11.51
N THR A 135 -0.50 -1.62 10.53
CA THR A 135 0.64 -1.71 9.62
C THR A 135 0.17 -1.58 8.18
N ARG A 136 1.11 -1.38 7.25
CA ARG A 136 0.80 -1.43 5.80
C ARG A 136 0.15 -2.76 5.37
N LYS A 137 0.48 -3.89 6.03
CA LYS A 137 -0.18 -5.18 5.78
C LYS A 137 -1.68 -5.12 6.12
N ASN A 138 -2.06 -4.47 7.21
CA ASN A 138 -3.47 -4.31 7.58
C ASN A 138 -4.23 -3.46 6.55
N LEU A 139 -3.61 -2.39 6.04
CA LEU A 139 -4.20 -1.56 4.98
C LEU A 139 -4.39 -2.37 3.69
N LEU A 140 -3.39 -3.14 3.28
CA LEU A 140 -3.48 -4.03 2.13
C LEU A 140 -4.58 -5.08 2.31
N GLN A 141 -4.68 -5.68 3.50
CA GLN A 141 -5.73 -6.64 3.84
C GLN A 141 -7.12 -5.99 3.77
N ALA A 142 -7.25 -4.74 4.22
CA ALA A 142 -8.51 -4.00 4.16
C ALA A 142 -8.96 -3.75 2.71
N VAL A 143 -8.02 -3.40 1.81
CA VAL A 143 -8.31 -3.26 0.37
C VAL A 143 -8.72 -4.61 -0.24
N ALA A 144 -7.98 -5.68 0.06
CA ALA A 144 -8.29 -7.02 -0.42
C ALA A 144 -9.64 -7.54 0.10
N ASN A 145 -10.06 -7.13 1.30
CA ASN A 145 -11.37 -7.49 1.85
C ASN A 145 -12.50 -6.69 1.18
N LEU A 146 -12.33 -5.38 0.97
CA LEU A 146 -13.28 -4.57 0.20
C LEU A 146 -13.46 -5.12 -1.22
N ALA A 147 -12.39 -5.58 -1.85
CA ALA A 147 -12.45 -6.20 -3.16
C ALA A 147 -13.20 -7.54 -3.19
N ARG A 148 -13.42 -8.19 -2.03
CA ARG A 148 -14.19 -9.43 -1.88
C ARG A 148 -15.68 -9.19 -1.60
N ASP A 149 -16.02 -8.03 -1.02
CA ASP A 149 -17.42 -7.59 -0.89
C ASP A 149 -17.99 -7.06 -2.22
N VAL A 150 -17.12 -6.84 -3.20
CA VAL A 150 -17.51 -6.85 -4.61
C VAL A 150 -17.74 -8.31 -4.98
N PRO A 151 -18.97 -8.73 -5.35
CA PRO A 151 -19.21 -10.08 -5.81
C PRO A 151 -18.16 -10.47 -6.85
N ALA A 152 -17.61 -11.68 -6.75
CA ALA A 152 -16.84 -12.22 -7.87
C ALA A 152 -17.69 -12.06 -9.15
N PRO A 153 -17.09 -11.72 -10.32
CA PRO A 153 -17.83 -11.64 -11.56
C PRO A 153 -18.74 -12.87 -11.63
N SER A 154 -20.04 -12.66 -11.86
CA SER A 154 -20.95 -13.80 -11.96
C SER A 154 -20.41 -14.76 -13.03
N GLU A 155 -20.67 -16.07 -12.93
CA GLU A 155 -20.27 -17.00 -14.01
C GLU A 155 -20.78 -16.52 -15.38
N ALA A 156 -21.89 -15.77 -15.40
CA ALA A 156 -22.41 -15.09 -16.57
C ALA A 156 -21.48 -13.94 -17.06
N ASP A 157 -21.03 -13.05 -16.18
CA ASP A 157 -20.10 -11.96 -16.53
C ASP A 157 -18.75 -12.48 -17.02
N ASP A 158 -18.24 -13.56 -16.44
CA ASP A 158 -17.01 -14.19 -16.91
C ASP A 158 -17.17 -14.77 -18.32
N GLN A 159 -18.31 -15.40 -18.63
CA GLN A 159 -18.61 -15.84 -19.99
C GLN A 159 -18.76 -14.68 -20.96
N ILE A 160 -19.41 -13.58 -20.56
CA ILE A 160 -19.54 -12.37 -21.37
C ILE A 160 -18.15 -11.79 -21.65
N ARG A 161 -17.31 -11.66 -20.62
CA ARG A 161 -15.93 -11.19 -20.74
C ARG A 161 -15.15 -12.02 -21.76
N THR A 162 -15.16 -13.34 -21.64
CA THR A 162 -14.47 -14.23 -22.59
C THR A 162 -14.98 -14.03 -24.02
N ARG A 163 -16.29 -13.89 -24.23
CA ARG A 163 -16.87 -13.67 -25.57
C ARG A 163 -16.48 -12.31 -26.14
N VAL A 164 -16.53 -11.24 -25.35
CA VAL A 164 -16.12 -9.88 -25.75
C VAL A 164 -14.63 -9.85 -26.12
N THR A 165 -13.78 -10.40 -25.24
CA THR A 165 -12.34 -10.51 -25.51
C THR A 165 -12.10 -11.27 -26.82
N THR A 166 -12.72 -12.44 -27.00
CA THR A 166 -12.57 -13.25 -28.22
C THR A 166 -13.03 -12.52 -29.49
N ALA A 167 -14.14 -11.79 -29.40
CA ALA A 167 -14.74 -11.05 -30.52
C ALA A 167 -13.85 -9.88 -31.00
N ILE A 168 -13.00 -9.34 -30.13
CA ILE A 168 -12.12 -8.21 -30.45
C ILE A 168 -10.69 -8.69 -30.78
N GLU A 169 -10.13 -9.62 -30.00
CA GLU A 169 -8.71 -9.98 -30.07
C GLU A 169 -8.23 -10.56 -31.41
N HIS A 170 -9.13 -11.15 -32.21
CA HIS A 170 -8.79 -11.79 -33.49
C HIS A 170 -8.86 -10.84 -34.69
N ASN A 171 -8.98 -9.53 -34.47
CA ASN A 171 -9.11 -8.54 -35.53
C ASN A 171 -7.87 -7.65 -35.65
N ASP A 172 -7.57 -7.23 -36.87
CA ASP A 172 -6.44 -6.33 -37.17
C ASP A 172 -6.59 -4.93 -36.55
N TRP A 173 -7.83 -4.52 -36.23
CA TRP A 173 -8.16 -3.23 -35.63
C TRP A 173 -8.18 -3.25 -34.09
N ARG A 174 -7.82 -4.36 -33.44
CA ARG A 174 -7.93 -4.52 -31.98
C ARG A 174 -7.10 -3.48 -31.20
N PRO A 175 -7.56 -3.05 -30.02
CA PRO A 175 -6.73 -2.25 -29.13
C PRO A 175 -5.48 -3.00 -28.65
N PHE A 176 -4.36 -2.29 -28.53
CA PHE A 176 -3.16 -2.79 -27.89
C PHE A 176 -3.37 -2.84 -26.37
N GLY A 177 -2.98 -3.95 -25.74
CA GLY A 177 -3.17 -4.14 -24.29
C GLY A 177 -4.64 -4.11 -23.88
N LEU A 178 -5.54 -4.67 -24.71
CA LEU A 178 -6.97 -4.75 -24.43
C LEU A 178 -7.22 -5.37 -23.05
N SER A 179 -7.96 -4.65 -22.22
CA SER A 179 -8.51 -5.11 -20.95
C SER A 179 -10.02 -4.98 -21.00
N VAL A 180 -10.70 -6.06 -20.63
CA VAL A 180 -12.16 -6.14 -20.60
C VAL A 180 -12.59 -6.50 -19.20
N ILE A 181 -13.38 -5.63 -18.57
CA ILE A 181 -14.00 -5.87 -17.27
C ILE A 181 -15.50 -5.92 -17.47
N VAL A 182 -16.16 -6.94 -16.92
CA VAL A 182 -17.62 -7.07 -17.02
C VAL A 182 -18.21 -7.17 -15.61
N ARG A 183 -19.29 -6.41 -15.36
CA ARG A 183 -20.05 -6.45 -14.12
C ARG A 183 -21.54 -6.30 -14.41
N ASP A 184 -22.34 -7.28 -14.01
CA ASP A 184 -23.79 -7.29 -14.23
C ASP A 184 -24.19 -7.05 -15.69
N GLY A 185 -23.37 -7.54 -16.64
CA GLY A 185 -23.53 -7.33 -18.08
C GLY A 185 -23.06 -5.96 -18.61
N VAL A 186 -22.52 -5.08 -17.76
CA VAL A 186 -21.88 -3.82 -18.16
C VAL A 186 -20.41 -4.07 -18.47
N VAL A 187 -19.97 -3.70 -19.67
CA VAL A 187 -18.62 -3.93 -20.18
C VAL A 187 -17.80 -2.66 -20.13
N HIS A 188 -16.62 -2.70 -19.54
CA HIS A 188 -15.63 -1.63 -19.60
C HIS A 188 -14.48 -2.05 -20.52
N LEU A 189 -14.25 -1.30 -21.59
CA LEU A 189 -13.16 -1.53 -22.53
C LEU A 189 -12.02 -0.56 -22.27
N SER A 190 -10.83 -1.08 -21.99
CA SER A 190 -9.61 -0.28 -21.83
C SER A 190 -8.50 -0.81 -22.72
N GLY A 191 -7.59 0.06 -23.14
CA GLY A 191 -6.51 -0.28 -24.07
C GLY A 191 -6.10 0.92 -24.91
N VAL A 192 -5.14 0.71 -25.80
CA VAL A 192 -4.61 1.75 -26.67
C VAL A 192 -5.05 1.53 -28.11
N ILE A 193 -5.53 2.58 -28.75
CA ILE A 193 -5.89 2.60 -30.17
C ILE A 193 -5.09 3.69 -30.89
N THR A 194 -4.84 3.51 -32.18
CA THR A 194 -4.15 4.49 -33.04
C THR A 194 -5.10 5.14 -34.03
N GLU A 195 -6.32 4.63 -34.16
CA GLU A 195 -7.35 5.16 -35.05
C GLU A 195 -8.70 5.17 -34.35
N GLU A 196 -9.49 6.23 -34.56
CA GLU A 196 -10.83 6.36 -33.98
C GLU A 196 -11.82 5.31 -34.55
N ARG A 197 -11.56 4.83 -35.78
CA ARG A 197 -12.34 3.74 -36.38
C ARG A 197 -12.21 2.43 -35.59
N SER A 198 -11.03 2.19 -34.99
CA SER A 198 -10.80 1.05 -34.10
C SER A 198 -11.60 1.16 -32.80
N ARG A 199 -11.74 2.36 -32.24
CA ARG A 199 -12.61 2.62 -31.07
C ARG A 199 -14.03 2.14 -31.36
N LYS A 200 -14.59 2.66 -32.46
CA LYS A 200 -15.97 2.36 -32.87
C LYS A 200 -16.15 0.86 -33.15
N ALA A 201 -15.19 0.22 -33.80
CA ALA A 201 -15.23 -1.22 -34.05
C ALA A 201 -15.21 -2.04 -32.74
N ALA A 202 -14.38 -1.67 -31.76
CA ALA A 202 -14.30 -2.35 -30.48
C ALA A 202 -15.60 -2.21 -29.66
N ILE A 203 -16.17 -1.00 -29.61
CA ILE A 203 -17.46 -0.75 -28.93
C ILE A 203 -18.56 -1.60 -29.57
N VAL A 204 -18.72 -1.53 -30.90
CA VAL A 204 -19.75 -2.28 -31.62
C VAL A 204 -19.54 -3.79 -31.48
N ALA A 205 -18.30 -4.29 -31.49
CA ALA A 205 -18.02 -5.71 -31.29
C ALA A 205 -18.45 -6.16 -29.88
N ALA A 206 -18.21 -5.35 -28.85
CA ALA A 206 -18.65 -5.65 -27.49
C ALA A 206 -20.18 -5.60 -27.36
N GLU A 207 -20.84 -4.57 -27.89
CA GLU A 207 -22.30 -4.41 -27.85
C GLU A 207 -23.05 -5.60 -28.48
N ASN A 208 -22.46 -6.24 -29.49
CA ASN A 208 -23.07 -7.37 -30.18
C ASN A 208 -22.90 -8.72 -29.45
N VAL A 209 -22.15 -8.77 -28.35
CA VAL A 209 -22.01 -10.00 -27.57
C VAL A 209 -23.25 -10.24 -26.71
N CYS A 210 -23.84 -11.44 -26.87
CA CYS A 210 -24.99 -11.85 -26.06
C CYS A 210 -24.67 -11.80 -24.55
N GLY A 211 -25.49 -11.02 -23.82
CA GLY A 211 -25.37 -10.77 -22.39
C GLY A 211 -24.84 -9.38 -22.03
N VAL A 212 -24.29 -8.64 -23.00
CA VAL A 212 -23.90 -7.24 -22.82
C VAL A 212 -25.14 -6.35 -22.76
N LYS A 213 -25.23 -5.53 -21.72
CA LYS A 213 -26.31 -4.55 -21.50
C LYS A 213 -25.88 -3.14 -21.87
N GLU A 214 -24.61 -2.81 -21.61
CA GLU A 214 -24.03 -1.49 -21.78
C GLU A 214 -22.52 -1.63 -21.95
N VAL A 215 -21.90 -0.69 -22.68
CA VAL A 215 -20.45 -0.63 -22.90
C VAL A 215 -19.95 0.76 -22.55
N HIS A 216 -19.03 0.84 -21.59
CA HIS A 216 -18.26 2.03 -21.25
C HIS A 216 -16.90 2.00 -21.94
N ASP A 217 -16.56 3.11 -22.58
CA ASP A 217 -15.35 3.29 -23.34
C ASP A 217 -14.28 4.00 -22.52
N HIS A 218 -13.17 3.31 -22.27
CA HIS A 218 -11.95 3.84 -21.66
C HIS A 218 -10.74 3.60 -22.56
N LEU A 219 -10.95 3.50 -23.88
CA LEU A 219 -9.87 3.35 -24.85
C LEU A 219 -9.12 4.69 -24.99
N CYS A 220 -7.80 4.63 -24.98
CA CYS A 220 -6.95 5.79 -25.15
C CYS A 220 -6.44 5.84 -26.59
N TRP A 221 -6.68 6.97 -27.28
CA TRP A 221 -6.13 7.19 -28.61
C TRP A 221 -4.71 7.75 -28.49
N VAL A 222 -3.75 7.15 -29.20
CA VAL A 222 -2.34 7.55 -29.19
C VAL A 222 -1.88 7.85 -30.61
N ASP A 223 -1.33 9.05 -30.79
CA ASP A 223 -0.59 9.42 -32.00
C ASP A 223 0.82 8.79 -31.94
N THR A 224 1.09 7.85 -32.84
CA THR A 224 2.33 7.05 -32.81
C THR A 224 3.57 7.84 -33.20
N MET A 225 3.43 8.99 -33.84
CA MET A 225 4.56 9.83 -34.28
C MET A 225 5.01 10.83 -33.21
N SER A 226 4.07 11.39 -32.45
CA SER A 226 4.33 12.39 -31.41
C SER A 226 4.29 11.83 -29.98
N GLY A 227 3.70 10.65 -29.77
CA GLY A 227 3.45 10.09 -28.44
C GLY A 227 2.34 10.82 -27.67
N PHE A 228 1.64 11.73 -28.33
CA PHE A 228 0.48 12.42 -27.77
C PHE A 228 -0.69 11.44 -27.59
N TYR A 229 -1.45 11.59 -26.51
CA TYR A 229 -2.59 10.73 -26.23
C TYR A 229 -3.83 11.51 -25.80
N LEU A 230 -5.00 10.95 -26.12
CA LEU A 230 -6.31 11.45 -25.75
C LEU A 230 -7.07 10.33 -25.03
N ASN A 231 -7.71 10.68 -23.91
CA ASN A 231 -8.63 9.77 -23.22
C ASN A 231 -9.90 9.55 -24.07
N SER A 232 -10.77 8.65 -23.63
CA SER A 232 -12.07 8.51 -24.28
C SER A 232 -12.91 9.78 -24.10
N PRO A 233 -13.80 10.10 -25.06
CA PRO A 233 -14.76 11.20 -24.90
C PRO A 233 -15.66 11.06 -23.67
N GLU A 234 -15.86 9.83 -23.18
CA GLU A 234 -16.61 9.51 -21.98
C GLU A 234 -15.83 9.88 -20.71
N ASP A 235 -14.57 9.46 -20.60
CA ASP A 235 -13.70 9.80 -19.47
C ASP A 235 -13.46 11.31 -19.35
N ASP A 236 -13.35 12.01 -20.48
CA ASP A 236 -13.22 13.47 -20.52
C ASP A 236 -14.48 14.19 -20.06
N GLN A 237 -15.68 13.62 -20.27
CA GLN A 237 -16.94 14.17 -19.78
C GLN A 237 -17.08 13.97 -18.27
N ILE A 238 -16.74 12.78 -17.76
CA ILE A 238 -16.74 12.47 -16.33
C ILE A 238 -15.76 13.40 -15.59
N SER A 239 -14.57 13.63 -16.16
CA SER A 239 -13.55 14.51 -15.58
C SER A 239 -13.94 15.99 -15.54
N LYS A 240 -14.86 16.43 -16.40
CA LYS A 240 -15.38 17.82 -16.43
C LYS A 240 -16.61 18.03 -15.54
N ALA A 241 -17.26 16.94 -15.12
CA ALA A 241 -18.48 16.97 -14.32
C ALA A 241 -18.24 16.90 -12.80
N GLY A 242 -17.00 16.62 -12.37
CA GLY A 242 -16.56 16.61 -10.97
C GLY A 242 -15.70 17.82 -10.61
#